data_AF-A0A2H0N522-F1
#
_entry.id   AF-A0A2H0N522-F1
#
_cell.length_a   1.000
_cell.length_b   1.000
_cell.length_c   1.000
_cell.angle_alpha   90.00
_cell.angle_beta   90.00
_cell.angle_gamma   90.00
#
_symmetry.space_group_name_H-M   'P 1'
#
loop_
_entity.id
_entity.type
_entity.pdbx_description
1 polymer ?
#
loop_
_entity_poly.entity_id
_entity_poly.type
_entity_poly.pdbx_seq_one_letter_code
_entity_poly.pdbx_strand_id
1 'polypeptide(L)' 'MKCICVECKNEVDLSDYTHIKEGQIIECNTCGITLCVLATNDGVVDVEVADEGK' A
#
# COMPACT_ATOMS: atom_id res chain seq x y z
N MET A 1 8.15 4.07 7.78
CA MET A 1 7.86 2.99 6.80
C MET A 1 7.68 3.65 5.45
N LYS A 2 8.11 3.01 4.36
CA LYS A 2 8.05 3.56 3.01
C LYS A 2 7.20 2.66 2.12
N CYS A 3 6.19 3.23 1.48
CA CYS A 3 5.32 2.54 0.52
C CYS A 3 5.23 3.39 -0.73
N ILE A 4 5.47 2.79 -1.89
CA ILE A 4 5.36 3.48 -3.19
C ILE A 4 4.18 2.91 -3.94
N CYS A 5 3.28 3.78 -4.38
CA CYS A 5 2.14 3.36 -5.19
C CYS A 5 2.61 2.81 -6.53
N VAL A 6 2.21 1.58 -6.85
CA VAL A 6 2.60 0.91 -8.10
C VAL A 6 2.00 1.57 -9.34
N GLU A 7 0.91 2.33 -9.20
CA GLU A 7 0.28 3.06 -10.30
C GLU A 7 0.91 4.44 -10.55
N CYS A 8 0.79 5.35 -9.59
CA CYS A 8 1.20 6.74 -9.79
C CYS A 8 2.65 7.04 -9.38
N LYS A 9 3.37 6.05 -8.82
CA LYS A 9 4.77 6.15 -8.35
C LYS A 9 5.02 7.16 -7.24
N ASN A 10 3.97 7.74 -6.65
CA ASN A 10 4.07 8.60 -5.49
C ASN A 10 4.22 7.79 -4.19
N GLU A 11 4.79 8.43 -3.17
CA GLU A 11 4.84 7.86 -1.82
C GLU A 11 3.44 7.85 -1.21
N VAL A 12 3.05 6.71 -0.65
CA VAL A 12 1.78 6.54 0.05
C VAL A 12 1.99 6.92 1.50
N ASP A 13 1.17 7.84 2.01
CA ASP A 13 1.18 8.17 3.42
C ASP A 13 0.58 7.02 4.23
N LEU A 14 1.39 6.48 5.14
CA LEU A 14 1.02 5.36 6.00
C LEU A 14 0.75 5.78 7.44
N SER A 15 0.72 7.08 7.73
CA SER A 15 0.60 7.61 9.09
C SER A 15 -0.68 7.17 9.80
N ASP A 16 -1.75 6.92 9.05
CA ASP A 16 -3.03 6.42 9.57
C ASP A 16 -3.00 4.92 9.94
N TYR A 17 -2.00 4.17 9.46
CA TYR A 17 -1.87 2.74 9.71
C TYR A 17 -0.84 2.48 10.80
N THR A 18 -1.32 2.33 12.04
CA THR A 18 -0.46 2.07 13.21
C THR A 18 0.27 0.72 13.13
N HIS A 19 -0.37 -0.27 12.51
CA HIS A 19 0.21 -1.58 12.20
C HIS A 19 -0.16 -1.95 10.78
N ILE A 20 0.85 -2.31 9.99
CA ILE A 20 0.69 -2.84 8.63
C ILE A 20 1.06 -4.32 8.67
N LYS A 21 0.23 -5.13 8.03
CA LYS A 21 0.41 -6.57 7.89
C LYS A 21 0.13 -7.00 6.46
N GLU A 22 0.73 -8.12 6.07
CA GLU A 22 0.40 -8.80 4.82
C GLU A 22 -1.11 -9.08 4.70
N GLY A 23 -1.65 -8.89 3.50
CA GLY A 23 -3.08 -8.98 3.17
C GLY A 23 -3.92 -7.77 3.58
N GLN A 24 -3.32 -6.73 4.17
CA GLN A 24 -4.04 -5.50 4.50
C GLN A 24 -4.30 -4.65 3.26
N ILE A 25 -5.51 -4.10 3.18
CA ILE A 25 -5.89 -3.15 2.14
C ILE A 25 -5.57 -1.73 2.61
N ILE A 26 -4.88 -0.97 1.76
CA ILE A 26 -4.56 0.45 1.98
C ILE A 26 -4.92 1.25 0.73
N GLU A 27 -5.29 2.51 0.89
CA GLU A 27 -5.58 3.41 -0.23
C GLU A 27 -4.42 4.38 -0.49
N CYS A 28 -4.08 4.61 -1.76
CA CYS A 28 -3.13 5.66 -2.11
C CYS A 28 -3.79 7.04 -1.96
N ASN A 29 -3.31 7.84 -1.01
CA ASN A 29 -3.73 9.23 -0.76
C ASN A 29 -3.50 10.20 -1.93
N THR A 30 -2.80 9.79 -3.00
CA THR A 30 -2.54 10.64 -4.19
C THR A 30 -3.46 10.32 -5.36
N CYS A 31 -3.61 9.04 -5.73
CA CYS A 31 -4.40 8.64 -6.90
C CYS A 31 -5.70 7.89 -6.55
N GLY A 32 -5.93 7.57 -5.27
CA GLY A 32 -7.15 6.93 -4.78
C GLY A 32 -7.28 5.44 -5.12
N ILE A 33 -6.23 4.78 -5.63
CA ILE A 33 -6.29 3.34 -5.89
C ILE A 33 -6.11 2.54 -4.60
N THR A 34 -6.83 1.43 -4.54
CA THR A 34 -6.71 0.42 -3.51
C THR A 34 -5.51 -0.49 -3.77
N LEU A 35 -4.68 -0.68 -2.74
CA LEU A 35 -3.46 -1.48 -2.77
C LEU A 35 -3.55 -2.57 -1.70
N CYS A 36 -3.07 -3.77 -2.02
CA CYS A 36 -2.94 -4.88 -1.08
C CYS A 36 -1.49 -5.00 -0.64
N VAL A 37 -1.26 -5.09 0.67
CA VAL A 37 0.08 -5.29 1.24
C VAL A 37 0.51 -6.73 1.04
N LEU A 38 1.62 -6.93 0.33
CA LEU A 38 2.23 -8.24 0.07
C LEU A 38 3.23 -8.64 1.15
N ALA A 39 4.06 -7.69 1.59
CA ALA A 39 5.09 -7.94 2.58
C ALA A 39 5.52 -6.64 3.26
N THR A 40 6.19 -6.77 4.40
CA THR A 40 6.82 -5.63 5.07
C THR A 40 8.24 -6.04 5.47
N ASN A 41 9.23 -5.50 4.77
CA ASN A 41 10.65 -5.85 4.92
C ASN A 41 11.45 -4.59 5.27
N ASP A 42 12.14 -4.59 6.42
CA ASP A 42 13.04 -3.50 6.86
C ASP A 42 12.43 -2.09 6.74
N GLY A 43 11.13 -1.97 7.02
CA GLY A 43 10.40 -0.71 6.95
C GLY A 43 9.98 -0.27 5.55
N VAL A 44 10.17 -1.10 4.52
CA VAL A 44 9.55 -0.97 3.20
C VAL A 44 8.31 -1.85 3.14
N VAL A 45 7.22 -1.31 2.60
CA VAL A 45 5.96 -2.02 2.40
C VAL A 45 5.82 -2.32 0.92
N ASP A 46 5.84 -3.60 0.58
CA ASP A 46 5.57 -4.07 -0.77
C ASP A 46 4.07 -4.21 -0.96
N VAL A 47 3.58 -3.69 -2.08
CA VAL A 47 2.14 -3.62 -2.39
C VAL A 47 1.85 -3.99 -3.83
N GLU A 48 0.67 -4.53 -4.08
CA GLU A 48 0.10 -4.71 -5.42
C GLU A 48 -1.24 -3.99 -5.54
N VAL A 49 -1.73 -3.81 -6.76
CA VAL A 49 -3.09 -3.29 -6.98
C VAL A 49 -4.08 -4.32 -6.44
N ALA A 50 -4.93 -3.90 -5.52
CA ALA A 50 -6.03 -4.74 -5.05
C ALA A 50 -7.10 -4.76 -6.14
N ASP A 51 -6.97 -5.66 -7.09
CA ASP A 51 -7.99 -5.91 -8.11
C ASP A 51 -9.14 -6.67 -7.43
N GLU A 52 -10.31 -6.03 -7.30
CA GLU A 52 -11.56 -6.72 -6.97
C GLU A 52 -11.93 -7.60 -8.17
N GLY A 53 -11.31 -8.78 -8.25
CA GLY A 53 -11.66 -9.81 -9.21
C GLY A 53 -13.16 -10.07 -9.18
N LYS A 54 -13.81 -9.80 -10.32
CA LYS A 54 -15.21 -10.06 -10.67
C LYS A 54 -15.87 -11.29 -10.03
#